data_AF-A0A254QG31-F1
#
_entry.id   AF-A0A254QG31-F1
#
_cell.length_a   1.000
_cell.length_b   1.000
_cell.length_c   1.000
_cell.angle_alpha   90.00
_cell.angle_beta   90.00
_cell.angle_gamma   90.00
#
_symmetry.space_group_name_H-M   'P 1'
#
loop_
_entity.id
_entity.type
_entity.pdbx_description
1 polymer ?
#
loop_
_entity_poly.entity_id
_entity_poly.type
_entity_poly.pdbx_seq_one_letter_code
_entity_poly.pdbx_strand_id
1 'polypeptide(L)'
;MNTVHLVNPKEVEAFLLDQEGILDASAWFDNGVLTAQVTFLEGTPVTERALIALCKLGLGNEKAPGQVMINIAKPRAVVRVA
;
A
#
# COMPACT_ATOMS: atom_id res chain seq x y z
N MET A 1 31.54 -3.24 -6.74
CA MET A 1 30.44 -4.09 -6.24
C MET A 1 29.21 -3.21 -6.14
N ASN A 2 28.27 -3.33 -7.09
CA ASN A 2 27.04 -2.55 -7.06
C ASN A 2 26.08 -3.25 -6.11
N THR A 3 25.94 -2.74 -4.89
CA THR A 3 24.95 -3.20 -3.94
C THR A 3 23.60 -2.74 -4.44
N VAL A 4 22.94 -3.56 -5.26
CA VAL A 4 21.52 -3.34 -5.58
C VAL A 4 20.78 -3.53 -4.27
N HIS A 5 20.45 -2.44 -3.59
CA HIS A 5 19.48 -2.46 -2.52
C HIS A 5 18.14 -2.84 -3.16
N LEU A 6 17.90 -4.15 -3.30
CA LEU A 6 16.59 -4.64 -3.71
C LEU A 6 15.60 -4.18 -2.66
N VAL A 7 14.71 -3.26 -3.03
CA VAL A 7 13.58 -2.88 -2.19
C VAL A 7 12.80 -4.16 -1.90
N ASN A 8 12.61 -4.46 -0.62
CA ASN A 8 11.81 -5.60 -0.20
C ASN A 8 10.33 -5.18 -0.17
N PRO A 9 9.45 -5.75 -1.02
CA PRO A 9 8.04 -5.38 -1.02
C PRO A 9 7.36 -5.59 0.35
N LYS A 10 7.84 -6.55 1.15
CA LYS A 10 7.31 -6.80 2.50
C LYS A 10 7.53 -5.64 3.47
N GLU A 11 8.59 -4.85 3.30
CA GLU A 11 8.79 -3.63 4.10
C GLU A 11 7.72 -2.58 3.76
N VAL A 12 7.36 -2.48 2.48
CA VAL A 12 6.34 -1.54 2.01
C VAL A 12 4.95 -1.98 2.47
N GLU A 13 4.63 -3.27 2.36
CA GLU A 13 3.38 -3.84 2.89
C GLU A 13 3.23 -3.56 4.39
N ALA A 14 4.27 -3.89 5.18
CA ALA A 14 4.23 -3.68 6.63
C ALA A 14 4.05 -2.22 7.00
N PHE A 15 4.74 -1.30 6.31
CA PHE A 15 4.58 0.13 6.52
C PHE A 15 3.17 0.63 6.18
N LEU A 16 2.59 0.18 5.06
CA LEU A 16 1.24 0.55 4.67
C LEU A 16 0.19 0.00 5.64
N LEU A 17 0.34 -1.25 6.11
CA LEU A 17 -0.57 -1.85 7.08
C LEU A 17 -0.55 -1.18 8.45
N ASP A 18 0.52 -0.46 8.79
CA ASP A 18 0.62 0.33 10.02
C ASP A 18 -0.13 1.67 9.95
N GLN A 19 -0.58 2.08 8.76
CA GLN A 19 -1.29 3.34 8.60
C GLN A 19 -2.77 3.20 8.95
N GLU A 20 -3.30 4.23 9.61
CA GLU A 20 -4.71 4.26 10.00
C GLU A 20 -5.64 4.17 8.77
N GLY A 21 -6.63 3.28 8.85
CA GLY A 21 -7.66 3.12 7.82
C GLY A 21 -7.29 2.24 6.64
N ILE A 22 -6.04 1.76 6.56
CA ILE A 22 -5.66 0.69 5.62
C ILE A 22 -6.13 -0.65 6.19
N LEU A 23 -6.92 -1.38 5.39
CA LEU A 23 -7.44 -2.70 5.76
C LEU A 23 -6.54 -3.83 5.25
N ASP A 24 -5.92 -3.59 4.09
CA ASP A 24 -5.04 -4.55 3.44
C ASP A 24 -4.05 -3.81 2.53
N ALA A 25 -2.85 -4.36 2.39
CA ALA A 25 -1.83 -3.84 1.48
C ALA A 25 -0.99 -4.99 0.92
N SER A 26 -0.74 -4.93 -0.39
CA SER A 26 0.12 -5.88 -1.10
C SER A 26 1.06 -5.09 -2.00
N ALA A 27 2.33 -5.49 -2.05
CA ALA A 27 3.33 -4.85 -2.90
C ALA A 27 4.09 -5.88 -3.73
N TRP A 28 4.35 -5.56 -4.99
CA TRP A 28 5.08 -6.41 -5.91
C TRP A 28 5.76 -5.58 -6.99
N PHE A 29 6.71 -6.19 -7.70
CA PHE A 29 7.28 -5.58 -8.89
C PHE A 29 6.46 -5.97 -10.11
N ASP A 30 6.06 -4.98 -10.89
CA ASP A 30 5.44 -5.15 -12.21
C ASP A 30 6.26 -4.37 -13.24
N ASN A 31 6.80 -5.06 -14.25
CA ASN A 31 7.68 -4.49 -15.28
C ASN A 31 8.84 -3.61 -14.72
N GLY A 32 9.41 -4.01 -13.58
CA GLY A 32 10.52 -3.29 -12.93
C GLY A 32 10.08 -2.07 -12.11
N VAL A 33 8.79 -1.78 -12.04
CA VAL A 33 8.21 -0.74 -11.17
C VAL A 33 7.67 -1.40 -9.91
N LEU A 34 7.99 -0.85 -8.75
CA LEU A 34 7.38 -1.28 -7.50
C LEU A 34 5.96 -0.73 -7.43
N THR A 35 4.99 -1.62 -7.37
CA THR A 35 3.55 -1.31 -7.36
C THR A 35 2.97 -1.75 -6.02
N ALA A 36 2.09 -0.94 -5.45
CA ALA A 36 1.31 -1.32 -4.28
C ALA A 36 -0.19 -1.30 -4.59
N GLN A 37 -0.92 -2.27 -4.06
CA GLN A 37 -2.36 -2.22 -3.95
C GLN A 37 -2.73 -2.02 -2.49
N VAL A 38 -3.65 -1.10 -2.24
CA VAL A 38 -4.07 -0.73 -0.88
C VAL A 38 -5.58 -0.72 -0.82
N THR A 39 -6.14 -1.37 0.20
CA THR A 39 -7.58 -1.43 0.43
C THR A 39 -7.97 -0.53 1.60
N PHE A 40 -8.96 0.34 1.37
CA PHE A 40 -9.53 1.24 2.38
C PHE A 40 -11.00 0.94 2.62
N LEU A 41 -11.52 1.36 3.78
CA LEU A 41 -12.95 1.44 4.00
C LEU A 41 -13.59 2.54 3.15
N GLU A 42 -14.81 2.31 2.67
CA GLU A 42 -15.61 3.34 2.00
C GLU A 42 -15.74 4.60 2.86
N GLY A 43 -15.46 5.77 2.26
CA GLY A 43 -15.52 7.07 2.92
C GLY A 43 -14.15 7.65 3.32
N THR A 44 -13.06 6.87 3.27
CA THR A 44 -11.72 7.38 3.54
C THR A 44 -11.21 8.23 2.36
N PRO A 45 -10.95 9.55 2.55
CA PRO A 45 -10.48 10.41 1.47
C PRO A 45 -8.97 10.19 1.25
N VAL A 46 -8.62 9.28 0.34
CA VAL A 46 -7.24 8.97 0.00
C VAL A 46 -7.01 8.96 -1.50
N THR A 47 -5.82 9.38 -1.92
CA THR A 47 -5.40 9.41 -3.32
C THR A 47 -4.09 8.67 -3.48
N GLU A 48 -3.84 8.16 -4.69
CA GLU A 48 -2.57 7.51 -5.05
C GLU A 48 -1.38 8.41 -4.70
N ARG A 49 -1.43 9.69 -5.08
CA ARG A 49 -0.37 10.65 -4.81
C ARG A 49 -0.09 10.82 -3.31
N ALA A 50 -1.13 10.80 -2.48
CA ALA A 50 -0.97 10.89 -1.02
C ALA A 50 -0.25 9.66 -0.46
N LEU A 51 -0.59 8.46 -0.94
CA LEU A 51 0.05 7.21 -0.49
C LEU A 51 1.50 7.09 -0.94
N ILE A 52 1.79 7.50 -2.18
CA ILE A 52 3.18 7.57 -2.66
C ILE A 52 3.98 8.57 -1.81
N ALA A 53 3.42 9.75 -1.54
CA ALA A 53 4.09 10.74 -0.69
C ALA A 53 4.33 10.20 0.74
N LEU A 54 3.35 9.51 1.31
CA LEU A 54 3.46 8.87 2.62
C LEU A 54 4.61 7.83 2.65
N CYS A 55 4.67 6.95 1.65
CA CYS A 55 5.74 5.97 1.54
C CYS A 55 7.12 6.63 1.36
N LYS A 56 7.21 7.71 0.56
CA LYS A 56 8.47 8.45 0.39
C LYS A 56 8.96 9.05 1.71
N LEU A 57 8.04 9.60 2.50
CA LEU A 57 8.35 10.19 3.80
C LEU A 57 8.78 9.13 4.82
N GLY A 58 8.12 7.96 4.84
CA GLY A 58 8.38 6.91 5.85
C GLY A 58 9.50 5.93 5.49
N LEU A 59 9.64 5.58 4.21
CA LEU A 59 10.53 4.52 3.73
C LEU A 59 11.72 5.05 2.92
N GLY A 60 11.66 6.29 2.47
CA GLY A 60 12.61 6.87 1.51
C GLY A 60 12.11 6.82 0.07
N ASN A 61 12.68 7.68 -0.78
CA ASN A 61 12.28 7.83 -2.17
C ASN A 61 12.53 6.57 -3.00
N GLU A 62 13.61 5.86 -2.70
CA GLU A 62 14.07 4.66 -3.37
C GLU A 62 13.22 3.43 -3.06
N LYS A 63 12.49 3.44 -1.94
CA LYS A 63 11.62 2.33 -1.52
C LYS A 63 10.14 2.57 -1.78
N ALA A 64 9.76 3.81 -2.09
CA ALA A 64 8.37 4.13 -2.34
C ALA A 64 7.88 3.47 -3.65
N PRO A 65 6.63 2.98 -3.68
CA PRO A 65 6.05 2.47 -4.92
C PRO A 65 5.96 3.59 -5.96
N GLY A 66 6.23 3.25 -7.22
CA GLY A 66 6.06 4.14 -8.36
C GLY A 66 4.60 4.30 -8.77
N GLN A 67 3.77 3.33 -8.40
CA GLN A 67 2.34 3.30 -8.68
C GLN A 67 1.56 2.73 -7.49
N VAL A 68 0.39 3.29 -7.20
CA VAL A 68 -0.51 2.77 -6.16
C VAL A 68 -1.92 2.59 -6.70
N MET A 69 -2.44 1.38 -6.59
CA MET A 69 -3.83 1.05 -6.89
C MET A 69 -4.65 1.06 -5.60
N ILE A 70 -5.78 1.76 -5.61
CA ILE A 70 -6.67 1.87 -4.45
C ILE A 70 -7.91 1.03 -4.68
N ASN A 71 -8.17 0.11 -3.74
CA ASN A 71 -9.41 -0.64 -3.64
C ASN A 71 -10.26 -0.07 -2.50
N ILE A 72 -11.57 0.04 -2.72
CA ILE A 72 -12.51 0.48 -1.69
C ILE A 72 -13.36 -0.71 -1.25
N ALA A 73 -13.17 -1.13 0.00
CA ALA A 73 -14.00 -2.11 0.66
C ALA A 73 -15.27 -1.43 1.20
N LYS A 74 -16.43 -1.92 0.76
CA LYS A 74 -17.72 -1.50 1.33
C LYS A 74 -18.04 -2.34 2.55
N PRO A 75 -18.43 -1.74 3.69
CA PRO A 75 -18.97 -2.49 4.82
C PRO A 75 -20.14 -3.37 4.35
N ARG A 76 -20.09 -4.66 4.64
CA ARG A 76 -21.21 -5.59 4.40
C ARG A 76 -21.68 -6.15 5.73
N ALA A 77 -22.99 -6.21 5.93
CA ALA A 77 -23.56 -6.91 7.07
C ALA A 77 -23.21 -8.41 6.94
N VAL A 78 -22.54 -8.97 7.95
CA VAL A 78 -22.38 -10.42 8.07
C VAL A 78 -23.64 -10.93 8.77
N VAL A 79 -24.45 -11.72 8.07
CA VAL A 79 -25.55 -12.45 8.72
C VAL A 79 -24.90 -13.44 9.69
N ARG A 80 -24.93 -13.15 10.99
CA ARG A 80 -24.67 -14.16 12.00
C ARG A 80 -25.82 -15.16 11.93
N VAL A 81 -25.56 -16.32 11.35
CA VAL A 81 -26.45 -17.48 11.53
C VAL A 81 -26.30 -17.87 13.01
N ALA A 82 -27.38 -17.69 13.76
CA ALA A 82 -27.49 -18.06 15.17
C ALA A 82 -27.58 -19.58 15.33
#